data_AF-A0A972QXN2-F1
#
_entry.id   AF-A0A972QXN2-F1
#
_cell.length_a   1.000
_cell.length_b   1.000
_cell.length_c   1.000
_cell.angle_alpha   90.00
_cell.angle_beta   90.00
_cell.angle_gamma   90.00
#
_symmetry.space_group_name_H-M   'P 1'
#
loop_
_entity.id
_entity.type
_entity.pdbx_description
1 polymer ?
#
loop_
_entity_poly.entity_id
_entity_poly.type
_entity_poly.pdbx_seq_one_letter_code
_entity_poly.pdbx_strand_id
1 'polypeptide(L)'
;MMYFLVVTIFFVFPLAIHSYGIWYIAFDYAEYSLIALLGMIGIAAASLISSISFVITLKTFFCPNCVNFSCPLNTVPKSVIDEYLKKNDVMRKAWEDSGWQIE
;
A
#
# COMPACT_ATOMS: atom_id res chain seq x y z
N MET A 1 13.24 1.02 0.70
CA MET A 1 12.96 -0.42 0.52
C MET A 1 11.51 -0.79 0.81
N MET A 2 10.90 -0.32 1.91
CA MET A 2 9.56 -0.77 2.32
C MET A 2 8.39 -0.12 1.55
N TYR A 3 8.47 1.17 1.18
CA TYR A 3 7.50 1.78 0.24
C TYR A 3 7.50 1.11 -1.13
N PHE A 4 8.69 0.71 -1.61
CA PHE A 4 8.82 -0.01 -2.87
C PHE A 4 8.03 -1.31 -2.83
N LEU A 5 8.13 -2.08 -1.74
CA LEU A 5 7.35 -3.30 -1.57
C LEU A 5 5.83 -3.06 -1.64
N VAL A 6 5.33 -2.04 -0.93
CA VAL A 6 3.91 -1.66 -0.96
C VAL A 6 3.48 -1.28 -2.39
N VAL A 7 4.25 -0.43 -3.05
CA VAL A 7 3.95 0.01 -4.42
C VAL A 7 3.99 -1.17 -5.39
N THR A 8 4.96 -2.06 -5.25
CA THR A 8 5.10 -3.23 -6.12
C THR A 8 3.91 -4.17 -5.99
N ILE A 9 3.51 -4.51 -4.75
CA ILE A 9 2.44 -5.48 -4.49
C ILE A 9 1.06 -4.93 -4.89
N PHE A 10 0.75 -3.69 -4.52
CA PHE A 10 -0.60 -3.15 -4.70
C PHE A 10 -0.80 -2.44 -6.05
N PHE A 11 0.27 -2.07 -6.76
CA PHE A 11 0.15 -1.31 -8.01
C PHE A 11 0.94 -1.92 -9.15
N VAL A 12 2.26 -2.07 -9.03
CA VAL A 12 3.09 -2.49 -10.18
C VAL A 12 2.70 -3.88 -10.68
N PHE A 13 2.60 -4.86 -9.78
CA PHE A 13 2.31 -6.23 -10.15
C PHE A 13 0.89 -6.41 -10.71
N PRO A 14 -0.18 -5.89 -10.06
CA PRO A 14 -1.53 -5.93 -10.64
C PRO A 14 -1.60 -5.21 -11.99
N LEU A 15 -1.01 -4.02 -12.12
CA LEU A 15 -1.02 -3.28 -13.38
C LEU A 15 -0.31 -4.05 -14.47
N ALA A 16 0.87 -4.63 -14.20
CA ALA A 16 1.60 -5.41 -15.19
C ALA A 16 0.80 -6.62 -15.69
N ILE A 17 0.19 -7.38 -14.78
CA ILE A 17 -0.63 -8.56 -15.14
C ILE A 17 -1.84 -8.15 -15.95
N HIS A 18 -2.59 -7.15 -15.48
CA HIS A 18 -3.81 -6.70 -16.17
C HIS A 18 -3.49 -6.08 -17.52
N SER A 19 -2.43 -5.28 -17.61
CA SER A 19 -1.96 -4.71 -18.88
C SER A 19 -1.54 -5.80 -19.87
N TYR A 20 -0.84 -6.84 -19.41
CA TYR A 20 -0.50 -7.99 -20.24
C TYR A 20 -1.76 -8.73 -20.71
N GLY A 21 -2.71 -8.99 -19.82
CA GLY A 21 -3.98 -9.66 -20.19
C GLY A 21 -4.81 -8.87 -21.19
N ILE A 22 -4.91 -7.55 -21.01
CA ILE A 22 -5.58 -6.66 -21.97
C ILE A 22 -4.87 -6.70 -23.32
N TRP A 23 -3.53 -6.59 -23.32
CA TRP A 23 -2.74 -6.65 -24.54
C TRP A 23 -2.91 -7.98 -25.27
N TYR A 24 -2.86 -9.11 -24.55
CA TYR A 24 -3.02 -10.45 -25.10
C TYR A 24 -4.37 -10.63 -25.79
N ILE A 25 -5.47 -10.28 -25.09
CA ILE A 25 -6.82 -10.37 -25.68
C ILE A 25 -7.01 -9.39 -26.84
N ALA A 26 -6.41 -8.20 -26.77
CA ALA A 26 -6.49 -7.24 -27.86
C ALA A 26 -5.73 -7.71 -29.11
N PHE A 27 -4.60 -8.40 -28.93
CA PHE A 27 -3.83 -8.97 -30.03
C PHE A 27 -4.58 -10.15 -30.69
N ASP A 28 -5.16 -11.03 -29.87
CA ASP A 28 -5.90 -12.21 -30.31
C ASP A 28 -7.43 -11.95 -30.38
N TYR A 29 -7.82 -10.73 -30.76
CA TYR A 29 -9.21 -10.27 -30.70
C TYR A 29 -10.19 -11.12 -31.51
N ALA A 30 -9.74 -11.69 -32.64
CA ALA A 30 -10.55 -12.56 -33.48
C ALA A 30 -11.00 -13.84 -32.76
N GLU A 31 -10.23 -14.32 -31.78
CA GLU A 31 -10.54 -15.50 -30.98
C GLU A 31 -11.41 -15.16 -29.76
N TYR A 32 -11.09 -14.06 -29.06
CA TYR A 32 -11.68 -13.76 -27.75
C TYR A 32 -12.88 -12.81 -27.78
N SER A 33 -13.07 -12.03 -28.84
CA SER A 33 -14.16 -11.06 -29.03
C SER A 33 -14.18 -9.85 -28.06
N LEU A 34 -15.08 -8.90 -28.35
CA LEU A 34 -15.26 -7.66 -27.58
C LEU A 34 -15.58 -7.87 -26.10
N ILE A 35 -16.40 -8.88 -25.80
CA ILE A 35 -16.90 -9.09 -24.43
C ILE A 35 -15.73 -9.44 -23.49
N ALA A 36 -14.81 -10.29 -23.94
CA ALA A 36 -13.63 -10.67 -23.17
C ALA A 36 -12.71 -9.46 -22.94
N LEU A 37 -12.51 -8.62 -23.96
CA LEU A 37 -11.68 -7.41 -23.86
C LEU A 37 -12.26 -6.41 -22.85
N LEU A 38 -13.56 -6.12 -22.96
CA LEU A 38 -14.25 -5.23 -22.01
C LEU A 38 -14.26 -5.80 -20.60
N GLY A 39 -14.41 -7.13 -20.47
CA GLY A 39 -14.32 -7.83 -19.19
C GLY A 39 -12.96 -7.64 -18.52
N MET A 40 -11.87 -7.84 -19.27
CA MET A 40 -10.51 -7.64 -18.73
C MET A 40 -10.22 -6.18 -18.38
N ILE A 41 -10.66 -5.23 -19.19
CA ILE A 41 -10.55 -3.80 -18.86
C ILE A 41 -11.34 -3.49 -17.58
N GLY A 42 -12.54 -4.04 -17.43
CA GLY A 42 -13.37 -3.89 -16.24
C GLY A 42 -12.70 -4.45 -14.99
N ILE A 43 -12.12 -5.65 -15.07
CA ILE A 43 -11.37 -6.28 -13.97
C ILE A 43 -10.14 -5.44 -13.60
N ALA A 44 -9.40 -4.95 -14.59
CA ALA A 44 -8.24 -4.09 -14.37
C ALA A 44 -8.63 -2.81 -13.62
N ALA A 45 -9.71 -2.15 -14.04
CA ALA A 45 -10.23 -0.96 -13.39
C ALA A 45 -10.70 -1.24 -11.96
N ALA A 46 -11.47 -2.31 -11.75
CA ALA A 46 -11.93 -2.72 -10.41
C ALA A 46 -10.76 -3.04 -9.48
N SER A 47 -9.73 -3.73 -9.98
CA SER A 47 -8.51 -4.06 -9.23
C SER A 47 -7.75 -2.79 -8.81
N LEU A 48 -7.64 -1.80 -9.71
CA LEU A 48 -6.98 -0.54 -9.41
C LEU A 48 -7.76 0.26 -8.35
N ILE A 49 -9.08 0.37 -8.52
CA ILE A 49 -9.96 1.04 -7.54
C ILE A 49 -9.82 0.36 -6.18
N SER A 50 -9.91 -0.96 -6.12
CA SER A 50 -9.76 -1.72 -4.88
C SER A 50 -8.41 -1.48 -4.21
N SER A 51 -7.32 -1.44 -4.97
CA SER A 51 -5.97 -1.21 -4.44
C SER A 51 -5.82 0.20 -3.87
N ILE A 52 -6.35 1.22 -4.57
CA ILE A 52 -6.37 2.61 -4.09
C ILE A 52 -7.21 2.71 -2.82
N SER A 53 -8.43 2.15 -2.83
CA SER A 53 -9.33 2.14 -1.68
C SER A 53 -8.68 1.47 -0.47
N PHE A 54 -8.00 0.35 -0.65
CA PHE A 54 -7.29 -0.33 0.43
C PHE A 54 -6.23 0.55 1.09
N VAL A 55 -5.37 1.22 0.29
CA VAL A 55 -4.34 2.12 0.82
C VAL A 55 -4.97 3.33 1.53
N ILE A 56 -6.05 3.90 0.99
CA ILE A 56 -6.78 4.99 1.65
C ILE A 56 -7.36 4.51 2.99
N THR A 57 -8.05 3.37 3.00
CA THR A 57 -8.63 2.79 4.21
C THR A 57 -7.56 2.57 5.29
N LEU A 58 -6.41 2.03 4.93
CA LEU A 58 -5.29 1.88 5.87
C LEU A 58 -4.84 3.24 6.42
N LYS A 59 -4.55 4.20 5.54
CA LYS A 59 -4.05 5.52 5.95
C LYS A 59 -5.04 6.34 6.78
N THR A 60 -6.34 6.17 6.55
CA THR A 60 -7.38 6.94 7.24
C THR A 60 -7.76 6.30 8.57
N PHE A 61 -7.93 4.97 8.63
CA PHE A 61 -8.54 4.32 9.79
C PHE A 61 -7.54 3.57 10.67
N PHE A 62 -6.44 3.07 10.10
CA PHE A 62 -5.52 2.17 10.81
C PHE A 62 -4.18 2.83 11.13
N CYS A 63 -3.52 3.43 10.13
CA CYS A 63 -2.19 4.02 10.27
C CYS A 63 -2.06 5.13 11.34
N PRO A 64 -3.08 5.99 11.59
CA PRO A 64 -3.00 7.00 12.64
C PRO A 64 -3.05 6.43 14.08
N ASN A 65 -3.41 5.15 14.22
CA ASN A 65 -3.55 4.47 15.51
C ASN A 65 -2.59 3.26 15.64
N CYS A 66 -1.69 3.07 14.67
CA CYS A 66 -0.83 1.89 14.60
C CYS A 66 0.43 2.08 15.44
N VAL A 67 0.74 1.10 16.31
CA VAL A 67 1.94 1.10 17.16
C VAL A 67 3.23 0.71 16.42
N ASN A 68 3.13 0.26 15.17
CA ASN A 68 4.29 0.02 14.33
C ASN A 68 4.78 1.35 13.73
N PHE A 69 5.48 2.14 14.53
CA PHE A 69 6.01 3.45 14.13
C PHE A 69 7.11 3.37 13.07
N SER A 70 7.75 2.20 12.89
CA SER A 70 8.73 1.95 11.82
C SER A 70 8.08 1.74 10.45
N CYS A 71 6.76 1.58 10.40
CA CYS A 71 6.04 1.38 9.14
C CYS A 71 6.05 2.66 8.28
N PRO A 72 6.41 2.59 6.99
CA PRO A 72 6.38 3.76 6.09
C PRO A 72 4.98 4.36 5.91
N LEU A 73 3.93 3.59 6.13
CA LEU A 73 2.56 4.10 6.04
C LEU A 73 2.06 4.69 7.37
N ASN A 74 2.84 4.60 8.45
CA ASN A 74 2.44 5.14 9.74
C ASN A 74 2.26 6.67 9.64
N THR A 75 1.17 7.18 10.21
CA THR A 75 0.81 8.60 10.21
C THR A 75 0.53 9.11 11.62
N VAL A 76 0.98 8.41 12.64
CA VAL A 76 0.85 8.83 14.04
C VAL A 76 1.67 10.12 14.24
N PRO A 77 1.10 11.18 14.84
CA PRO A 77 1.84 12.40 15.13
C PRO A 77 3.04 12.15 16.05
N LYS A 78 4.16 12.85 15.82
CA LYS A 78 5.39 12.71 16.61
C LYS A 78 5.13 12.83 18.12
N SER A 79 4.34 13.82 18.54
CA SER A 79 3.99 14.03 19.96
C SER A 79 3.35 12.80 20.61
N VAL A 80 2.49 12.09 19.88
CA VAL A 80 1.84 10.86 20.36
C VAL A 80 2.86 9.72 20.44
N ILE A 81 3.78 9.62 19.47
CA ILE A 81 4.89 8.65 19.51
C ILE A 81 5.77 8.93 20.74
N ASP A 82 6.16 10.18 20.96
CA ASP A 82 6.98 10.57 22.10
C ASP A 82 6.31 10.25 23.45
N GLU A 83 5.02 10.56 23.59
CA GLU A 83 4.24 10.19 24.77
C GLU A 83 4.16 8.66 24.98
N TYR A 84 4.03 7.90 23.90
CA TYR A 84 4.05 6.45 23.94
C TYR A 84 5.42 5.92 24.40
N LEU A 85 6.51 6.43 23.82
CA LEU A 85 7.88 6.03 24.17
C LEU A 85 8.20 6.40 25.63
N LYS A 86 7.73 7.53 26.14
CA LYS A 86 7.88 7.91 27.55
C LYS A 86 7.31 6.88 28.54
N LYS A 87 6.35 6.06 28.08
CA LYS A 87 5.68 5.01 28.87
C LYS A 87 6.24 3.59 28.61
N ASN A 88 7.17 3.43 27.67
CA ASN A 88 7.73 2.13 27.28
C ASN A 88 9.26 2.21 27.16
N ASP A 89 9.97 1.85 28.25
CA ASP A 89 11.43 1.94 28.35
C ASP A 89 12.18 1.17 27.27
N VAL A 90 11.69 -0.04 26.94
CA VAL A 90 12.35 -0.92 25.97
C VAL A 90 12.29 -0.31 24.58
N MET A 91 11.10 0.16 24.16
CA MET A 91 10.96 0.80 22.87
C MET A 91 11.68 2.15 22.81
N ARG A 92 11.56 2.97 23.86
CA ARG A 92 12.25 4.26 23.94
C ARG A 92 13.74 4.10 23.70
N LYS A 93 14.39 3.20 24.42
CA LYS A 93 15.83 2.95 24.27
C LYS A 93 16.20 2.59 22.83
N ALA A 94 15.47 1.66 22.21
CA ALA A 94 15.75 1.26 20.82
C ALA A 94 15.58 2.42 19.82
N TRP A 95 14.60 3.30 20.04
CA TRP A 95 14.38 4.47 19.20
C TRP A 95 15.46 5.54 19.41
N GLU A 96 15.83 5.84 20.66
CA GLU A 96 16.93 6.76 20.99
C GLU A 96 18.28 6.26 20.43
N ASP A 97 18.57 4.96 20.56
CA ASP A 97 19.76 4.31 19.98
C ASP A 97 19.79 4.42 18.44
N SER A 98 18.61 4.50 17.80
CA SER A 98 18.48 4.74 16.35
C SER A 98 18.55 6.22 15.94
N GLY A 99 18.69 7.13 16.92
CA GLY A 99 18.82 8.57 16.72
C GLY A 99 17.54 9.37 16.96
N TRP A 100 16.43 8.76 17.38
CA TRP A 100 15.20 9.47 17.70
C TRP A 100 15.40 10.39 18.90
N GLN A 101 14.93 11.64 18.80
CA GLN A 101 14.97 12.60 19.89
C GLN A 101 13.56 12.79 20.44
N ILE A 102 13.34 12.45 21.71
CA ILE A 102 12.08 12.69 22.40
C ILE A 102 12.03 14.17 22.81
N GLU A 103 10.94 14.84 22.45
CA GLU A 103 10.63 16.21 22.90
C GLU A 103 9.83 16.19 24.21
#